data_AF-A0A6H9TNU0-F1
#
_entry.id   AF-A0A6H9TNU0-F1
#
_cell.length_a   1.000
_cell.length_b   1.000
_cell.length_c   1.000
_cell.angle_alpha   90.00
_cell.angle_beta   90.00
_cell.angle_gamma   90.00
#
_symmetry.space_group_name_H-M   'P 1'
#
loop_
_entity.id
_entity.type
_entity.pdbx_description
1 polymer ?
#
loop_
_entity_poly.entity_id
_entity_poly.type
_entity_poly.pdbx_seq_one_letter_code
_entity_poly.pdbx_strand_id
1 'polypeptide(L)'
;MELNRIKTLLRDLALSHGLTDADLRAYNEEADDLEWYINWKRDQEELFAKEMRRVRDALDLYESAMNQGDKLTAKAGLIHAGIALQGLSGFFDGLMHDVKKAYADPRFSWPKFPSDDWKIPPEYGFKE
;
A
#
# COMPACT_ATOMS: atom_id res chain seq x y z
N MET A 1 -3.70 -7.06 -8.90
CA MET A 1 -2.41 -6.34 -8.94
C MET A 1 -1.35 -7.31 -8.44
N GLU A 2 -0.13 -6.88 -8.11
CA GLU A 2 0.92 -7.74 -7.53
C GLU A 2 1.15 -7.40 -6.04
N LEU A 3 0.10 -7.01 -5.31
CA LEU A 3 0.19 -6.45 -3.95
C LEU A 3 0.70 -7.48 -2.94
N ASN A 4 0.24 -8.73 -3.06
CA ASN A 4 0.77 -9.82 -2.23
C ASN A 4 2.24 -10.13 -2.56
N ARG A 5 2.68 -9.93 -3.80
CA ARG A 5 4.08 -10.11 -4.18
C ARG A 5 4.97 -9.06 -3.51
N ILE A 6 4.53 -7.80 -3.43
CA ILE A 6 5.23 -6.75 -2.66
C ILE A 6 5.37 -7.20 -1.20
N LYS A 7 4.28 -7.64 -0.57
CA LYS A 7 4.30 -8.16 0.82
C LYS A 7 5.33 -9.27 0.99
N THR A 8 5.30 -10.29 0.14
CA THR A 8 6.22 -11.43 0.23
C THR A 8 7.67 -10.98 0.04
N LEU A 9 7.96 -10.15 -0.97
CA LEU A 9 9.32 -9.65 -1.23
C LEU A 9 9.89 -8.87 -0.04
N LEU A 10 9.10 -7.97 0.55
CA LEU A 10 9.53 -7.18 1.71
C LEU A 10 9.77 -8.06 2.94
N ARG A 11 8.90 -9.04 3.17
CA ARG A 11 9.08 -10.01 4.27
C ARG A 11 10.34 -10.84 4.07
N ASP A 12 10.52 -11.43 2.90
CA ASP A 12 11.67 -12.29 2.62
C ASP A 12 12.99 -11.51 2.72
N LEU A 13 13.00 -10.27 2.21
CA LEU A 13 14.13 -9.35 2.36
C LEU A 13 14.44 -9.09 3.85
N ALA A 14 13.44 -8.71 4.64
CA ALA A 14 13.62 -8.42 6.06
C ALA A 14 14.14 -9.64 6.83
N LEU A 15 13.53 -10.82 6.62
CA LEU A 15 13.93 -12.05 7.28
C LEU A 15 15.36 -12.47 6.89
N SER A 16 15.74 -12.30 5.63
CA SER A 16 17.11 -12.59 5.16
C SER A 16 18.18 -11.69 5.80
N HIS A 17 17.79 -10.56 6.37
CA HIS A 17 18.65 -9.62 7.10
C HIS A 17 18.46 -9.68 8.62
N GLY A 18 17.90 -10.78 9.14
CA GLY A 18 17.84 -11.06 10.57
C GLY A 18 16.70 -10.39 11.33
N LEU A 19 15.75 -9.73 10.63
CA LEU A 19 14.51 -9.30 11.27
C LEU A 19 13.63 -10.53 11.52
N THR A 20 12.82 -10.46 12.57
CA THR A 20 11.83 -11.48 12.93
C THR A 20 10.42 -11.03 12.55
N ASP A 21 9.46 -11.97 12.56
CA ASP A 21 8.04 -11.62 12.40
C ASP A 21 7.53 -10.68 13.53
N ALA A 22 8.22 -10.61 14.67
CA ALA A 22 7.91 -9.65 15.74
C ALA A 22 8.39 -8.24 15.36
N ASP A 23 9.59 -8.10 14.79
CA ASP A 23 10.12 -6.82 14.31
C ASP A 23 9.23 -6.24 13.20
N LEU A 24 8.70 -7.10 12.32
CA LEU A 24 7.75 -6.69 11.29
C LEU A 24 6.44 -6.14 11.86
N ARG A 25 6.09 -6.48 13.10
CA ARG A 25 4.86 -6.04 13.76
C ARG A 25 5.13 -5.06 14.90
N ALA A 26 6.37 -4.62 15.04
CA ALA A 26 6.78 -3.75 16.11
C ALA A 26 6.12 -2.38 15.96
N TYR A 27 5.80 -1.80 17.11
CA TYR A 27 5.34 -0.42 17.23
C TYR A 27 6.50 0.41 17.76
N ASN A 28 6.74 1.54 17.13
CA ASN A 28 7.71 2.54 17.52
C ASN A 28 7.03 3.56 18.43
N GLU A 29 7.29 3.49 19.73
CA GLU A 29 6.69 4.40 20.71
C GLU A 29 7.14 5.85 20.53
N GLU A 30 8.37 6.10 20.07
CA GLU A 30 8.87 7.46 19.87
C GLU A 30 8.23 8.15 18.67
N ALA A 31 7.99 7.39 17.60
CA ALA A 31 7.32 7.87 16.38
C ALA A 31 5.78 7.81 16.49
N ASP A 32 5.25 7.20 17.56
CA ASP A 32 3.82 6.89 17.73
C ASP A 32 3.24 6.09 16.55
N ASP A 33 4.03 5.18 15.97
CA ASP A 33 3.70 4.55 14.69
C ASP A 33 4.21 3.10 14.54
N LEU A 34 3.70 2.36 13.57
CA LEU A 34 4.19 1.02 13.23
C LEU A 34 5.56 1.10 12.53
N GLU A 35 6.44 0.16 12.85
CA GLU A 35 7.71 0.02 12.13
C GLU A 35 7.48 -0.38 10.66
N TRP A 36 6.44 -1.17 10.38
CA TRP A 36 6.01 -1.54 9.03
C TRP A 36 4.50 -1.40 8.94
N TYR A 37 4.01 -0.71 7.91
CA TYR A 37 2.59 -0.36 7.80
C TYR A 37 1.77 -1.45 7.13
N ILE A 38 2.40 -2.34 6.35
CA ILE A 38 1.71 -3.41 5.66
C ILE A 38 1.09 -4.40 6.66
N ASN A 39 -0.16 -4.79 6.38
CA ASN A 39 -0.83 -5.76 7.24
C ASN A 39 -0.36 -7.19 6.94
N TRP A 40 0.68 -7.65 7.62
CA TRP A 40 1.29 -8.97 7.43
C TRP A 40 0.33 -10.16 7.59
N LYS A 41 -0.78 -9.99 8.31
CA LYS A 41 -1.76 -11.06 8.56
C LYS A 41 -2.88 -11.13 7.51
N ARG A 42 -2.95 -10.18 6.59
CA ARG A 42 -4.04 -10.06 5.61
C ARG A 42 -3.54 -10.22 4.19
N ASP A 43 -4.41 -10.74 3.35
CA ASP A 43 -4.23 -10.73 1.91
C ASP A 43 -4.39 -9.29 1.38
N GLN A 44 -3.37 -8.78 0.69
CA GLN A 44 -3.35 -7.39 0.23
C GLN A 44 -4.24 -7.18 -1.00
N GLU A 45 -4.40 -8.19 -1.85
CA GLU A 45 -5.33 -8.13 -2.97
C GLU A 45 -6.78 -8.13 -2.46
N GLU A 46 -7.09 -8.91 -1.43
CA GLU A 46 -8.42 -8.90 -0.81
C GLU A 46 -8.75 -7.56 -0.15
N LEU A 47 -7.78 -6.95 0.56
CA LEU A 47 -7.95 -5.63 1.16
C LEU A 47 -8.20 -4.56 0.09
N PHE A 48 -7.37 -4.53 -0.96
CA PHE A 48 -7.56 -3.62 -2.08
C PHE A 48 -8.91 -3.84 -2.78
N ALA A 49 -9.26 -5.09 -3.08
CA ALA A 49 -10.52 -5.43 -3.73
C ALA A 49 -11.74 -5.04 -2.87
N LYS A 50 -11.62 -5.13 -1.54
CA LYS A 50 -12.67 -4.70 -0.61
C LYS A 50 -12.90 -3.19 -0.67
N GLU A 51 -11.84 -2.37 -0.65
CA GLU A 51 -12.01 -0.92 -0.77
C GLU A 51 -12.50 -0.51 -2.16
N MET A 52 -12.02 -1.15 -3.22
CA MET A 52 -12.55 -0.93 -4.57
C MET A 52 -14.03 -1.30 -4.72
N ARG A 53 -14.50 -2.36 -4.05
CA ARG A 53 -15.93 -2.68 -3.99
C ARG A 53 -16.72 -1.56 -3.31
N ARG A 54 -16.23 -1.05 -2.16
CA ARG A 54 -16.88 0.07 -1.47
C ARG A 54 -16.98 1.33 -2.33
N VAL A 55 -15.95 1.64 -3.12
CA VAL A 55 -16.00 2.76 -4.08
C VAL A 55 -17.12 2.51 -5.10
N ARG A 56 -17.20 1.31 -5.69
CA ARG A 56 -18.25 0.97 -6.66
C ARG A 56 -19.64 1.04 -6.06
N ASP A 57 -19.87 0.40 -4.92
CA ASP A 57 -21.16 0.39 -4.24
C ASP A 57 -21.63 1.82 -3.91
N ALA A 58 -20.71 2.71 -3.52
CA ALA A 58 -21.00 4.10 -3.22
C ALA A 58 -21.35 4.93 -4.48
N LEU A 59 -20.70 4.65 -5.61
CA LEU A 59 -21.03 5.26 -6.90
C LEU A 59 -22.37 4.74 -7.43
N ASP A 60 -22.65 3.44 -7.32
CA ASP A 60 -23.94 2.85 -7.69
C ASP A 60 -25.09 3.45 -6.87
N LEU A 61 -24.86 3.70 -5.56
CA LEU A 61 -25.82 4.41 -4.71
C LEU A 61 -26.07 5.83 -5.21
N TYR A 62 -25.01 6.55 -5.58
CA TYR A 62 -25.12 7.90 -6.13
C TYR A 62 -25.95 7.92 -7.41
N GLU A 63 -25.62 7.05 -8.38
CA GLU A 63 -26.31 7.00 -9.68
C GLU A 63 -27.79 6.62 -9.51
N SER A 64 -28.08 5.59 -8.71
CA SER A 64 -29.45 5.14 -8.43
C SER A 64 -30.29 6.23 -7.75
N ALA A 65 -29.71 6.94 -6.77
CA ALA A 65 -30.40 8.04 -6.09
C ALA A 65 -30.64 9.24 -7.01
N MET A 66 -29.68 9.58 -7.86
CA MET A 66 -29.83 10.65 -8.85
C MET A 66 -30.93 10.36 -9.86
N ASN A 67 -31.07 9.11 -10.31
CA ASN A 67 -32.15 8.68 -11.20
C ASN A 67 -33.55 8.81 -10.56
N GLN A 68 -33.63 8.81 -9.23
CA GLN A 68 -34.88 8.98 -8.47
C GLN A 68 -35.10 10.42 -7.98
N GLY A 69 -34.17 11.34 -8.27
CA GLY A 69 -34.21 12.72 -7.77
C GLY A 69 -33.91 12.86 -6.27
N ASP A 70 -33.45 11.80 -5.61
CA ASP A 70 -33.07 11.82 -4.19
C ASP A 70 -31.65 12.37 -4.01
N LYS A 71 -31.56 13.69 -3.91
CA LYS A 71 -30.27 14.40 -3.75
C LYS A 71 -29.59 14.12 -2.41
N LEU A 72 -30.34 13.79 -1.36
CA LEU A 72 -29.76 13.52 -0.05
C LEU A 72 -29.03 12.18 -0.05
N THR A 73 -29.66 11.15 -0.60
CA THR A 73 -29.03 9.83 -0.76
C THR A 73 -27.87 9.89 -1.77
N ALA A 74 -28.00 10.66 -2.85
CA ALA A 74 -26.88 10.90 -3.76
C ALA A 74 -25.67 11.52 -3.05
N LYS A 75 -25.88 12.55 -2.22
CA LYS A 75 -24.81 13.14 -1.41
C LYS A 75 -24.15 12.11 -0.47
N ALA A 76 -24.94 11.22 0.13
CA ALA A 76 -24.39 10.15 0.96
C ALA A 76 -23.49 9.20 0.16
N GLY A 77 -23.90 8.82 -1.06
CA GLY A 77 -23.06 8.04 -1.98
C GLY A 77 -21.70 8.69 -2.23
N LEU A 78 -21.65 10.00 -2.52
CA LEU A 78 -20.39 10.72 -2.71
C LEU A 78 -19.50 10.75 -1.45
N ILE A 79 -20.10 10.92 -0.27
CA ILE A 79 -19.37 10.88 1.01
C ILE A 79 -18.73 9.50 1.21
N HIS A 80 -19.49 8.43 0.99
CA HIS A 80 -18.99 7.06 1.12
C HIS A 80 -17.89 6.74 0.11
N ALA A 81 -18.02 7.24 -1.14
CA ALA A 81 -16.96 7.11 -2.13
C ALA A 81 -15.67 7.81 -1.66
N GLY A 82 -15.78 9.03 -1.13
CA GLY A 82 -14.64 9.77 -0.57
C GLY A 82 -13.94 9.03 0.57
N ILE A 83 -14.69 8.45 1.50
CA ILE A 83 -14.14 7.65 2.61
C ILE A 83 -13.40 6.41 2.08
N ALA A 84 -13.97 5.69 1.12
CA ALA A 84 -13.33 4.51 0.54
C ALA A 84 -12.05 4.86 -0.24
N LEU A 85 -12.06 5.99 -0.97
CA LEU A 85 -10.86 6.52 -1.64
C LEU A 85 -9.77 6.94 -0.65
N GLN A 86 -10.13 7.55 0.48
CA GLN A 86 -9.17 7.85 1.54
C GLN A 86 -8.53 6.57 2.10
N GLY A 87 -9.32 5.50 2.28
CA GLY A 87 -8.81 4.18 2.66
C GLY A 87 -7.82 3.61 1.65
N LEU A 88 -8.10 3.75 0.35
CA LEU A 88 -7.17 3.37 -0.72
C LEU A 88 -5.89 4.21 -0.70
N SER A 89 -5.98 5.52 -0.47
CA SER A 89 -4.80 6.39 -0.32
C SER A 89 -3.92 5.87 0.82
N GLY A 90 -4.48 5.70 2.02
CA GLY A 90 -3.71 5.21 3.18
C GLY A 90 -3.11 3.82 2.94
N PHE A 91 -3.81 2.95 2.22
CA PHE A 91 -3.28 1.65 1.82
C PHE A 91 -2.01 1.78 0.94
N PHE A 92 -2.05 2.63 -0.09
CA PHE A 92 -0.88 2.83 -0.95
C PHE A 92 0.24 3.64 -0.27
N ASP A 93 -0.11 4.58 0.60
CA ASP A 93 0.85 5.33 1.40
C ASP A 93 1.64 4.39 2.31
N GLY A 94 0.99 3.40 2.93
CA GLY A 94 1.67 2.37 3.72
C GLY A 94 2.57 1.45 2.92
N LEU A 95 2.16 1.03 1.71
CA LEU A 95 3.03 0.26 0.83
C LEU A 95 4.25 1.07 0.37
N MET A 96 4.04 2.34 0.03
CA MET A 96 5.12 3.25 -0.33
C MET A 96 6.08 3.44 0.84
N HIS A 97 5.57 3.68 2.06
CA HIS A 97 6.38 3.78 3.26
C HIS A 97 7.30 2.57 3.43
N ASP A 98 6.76 1.36 3.35
CA ASP A 98 7.51 0.13 3.59
C ASP A 98 8.54 -0.17 2.49
N VAL A 99 8.24 0.15 1.22
CA VAL A 99 9.23 0.07 0.13
C VAL A 99 10.36 1.07 0.35
N LYS A 100 10.03 2.29 0.78
CA LYS A 100 11.03 3.32 1.10
C LYS A 100 11.93 2.90 2.24
N LYS A 101 11.34 2.36 3.30
CA LYS A 101 12.07 1.78 4.41
C LYS A 101 13.01 0.68 3.91
N ALA A 102 12.54 -0.24 3.08
CA ALA A 102 13.35 -1.33 2.59
C ALA A 102 14.61 -0.86 1.84
N TYR A 103 14.53 0.10 0.92
CA TYR A 103 15.75 0.55 0.22
C TYR A 103 16.63 1.49 1.07
N ALA A 104 16.12 2.03 2.18
CA ALA A 104 16.83 2.99 3.03
C ALA A 104 17.39 2.38 4.33
N ASP A 105 16.91 1.19 4.74
CA ASP A 105 17.29 0.58 6.00
C ASP A 105 18.77 0.15 5.98
N PRO A 106 19.61 0.68 6.90
CA PRO A 106 21.04 0.36 6.91
C PRO A 106 21.31 -1.12 7.20
N ARG A 107 20.37 -1.85 7.82
CA ARG A 107 20.50 -3.29 8.06
C ARG A 107 20.60 -4.09 6.76
N PHE A 108 20.05 -3.58 5.67
CA PHE A 108 20.05 -4.28 4.37
C PHE A 108 21.33 -4.02 3.55
N SER A 109 22.22 -3.16 4.04
CA SER A 109 23.58 -2.99 3.50
C SER A 109 23.64 -2.75 1.98
N TRP A 110 22.68 -2.00 1.43
CA TRP A 110 22.64 -1.69 0.00
C TRP A 110 23.90 -0.94 -0.45
N PRO A 111 24.46 -1.27 -1.63
CA PRO A 111 25.56 -0.50 -2.19
C PRO A 111 25.09 0.90 -2.59
N LYS A 112 26.03 1.85 -2.63
CA LYS A 112 25.78 3.14 -3.28
C LYS A 112 25.72 2.94 -4.80
N PHE A 113 24.93 3.76 -5.47
CA PHE A 113 25.03 3.86 -6.92
C PHE A 113 26.45 4.31 -7.30
N PRO A 114 27.04 3.73 -8.35
CA PRO A 114 28.42 4.03 -8.75
C PRO A 114 28.57 5.43 -9.36
N SER A 115 27.49 5.99 -9.92
CA SER A 115 27.43 7.34 -10.50
C SER A 115 25.97 7.82 -10.61
N ASP A 116 25.77 9.13 -10.80
CA ASP A 116 24.45 9.75 -10.99
C ASP A 116 23.78 9.36 -12.33
N ASP A 117 24.57 8.91 -13.30
CA ASP A 117 24.12 8.46 -14.63
C ASP A 117 24.08 6.93 -14.75
N TRP A 118 24.23 6.19 -13.64
CA TRP A 118 24.09 4.75 -13.65
C TRP A 118 22.71 4.34 -14.14
N LYS A 119 22.69 3.33 -15.02
CA LYS A 119 21.48 2.76 -15.60
C LYS A 119 21.35 1.30 -15.25
N ILE A 120 20.12 0.83 -15.15
CA ILE A 120 19.84 -0.60 -14.94
C ILE A 120 20.38 -1.39 -16.15
N PRO A 121 21.21 -2.43 -15.94
CA PRO A 121 21.78 -3.19 -17.03
C PRO A 121 20.70 -3.90 -17.89
N PRO A 122 20.80 -3.88 -19.24
CA PRO A 122 19.75 -4.41 -20.13
C PRO A 122 19.43 -5.90 -19.95
N GLU A 123 20.38 -6.69 -19.47
CA GLU A 123 20.20 -8.13 -19.22
C GLU A 123 19.11 -8.44 -18.19
N TYR A 124 18.74 -7.48 -17.35
CA TYR A 124 17.62 -7.62 -16.41
C TYR A 124 16.26 -7.33 -17.05
N GLY A 125 16.21 -6.93 -18.33
CA GLY A 125 14.98 -6.71 -19.09
C GLY A 125 14.11 -5.54 -18.60
N PHE A 126 14.63 -4.72 -17.69
CA PHE A 126 13.95 -3.53 -17.20
C PHE A 126 14.06 -2.40 -18.22
N LYS A 127 12.94 -1.74 -18.51
CA LYS A 127 12.88 -0.56 -19.36
C LYS A 127 12.46 0.61 -18.49
N GLU A 128 13.40 1.54 -18.27
CA GLU A 128 13.16 2.84 -17.65
C GLU A 128 12.17 3.69 -18.46
#